data_AF-A0A1B6LY58-F1
#
_entry.id   AF-A0A1B6LY58-F1
#
_cell.length_a   1.000
_cell.length_b   1.000
_cell.length_c   1.000
_cell.angle_alpha   90.00
_cell.angle_beta   90.00
_cell.angle_gamma   90.00
#
_symmetry.space_group_name_H-M   'P 1'
#
loop_
_entity.id
_entity.type
_entity.pdbx_description
1 polymer ?
#
loop_
_entity_poly.entity_id
_entity_poly.type
_entity_poly.pdbx_seq_one_letter_code
_entity_poly.pdbx_strand_id
1 'polypeptide(L)'
;RNPALKDTKERFEKELGETTIFKIELNKYQRAFWAEQDPTDIHNPMTLERMQNQFPYVEWKEFFKRMLPQSTKLPDKIVVVGTSYFKAIKDLLLKTSKRTIANFLMLENCLEASLFLPKQFCYLQ
;
A
#
# COMPACT_ATOMS: atom_id res chain seq x y z
N ARG A 1 -9.82 6.61 36.89
CA ARG A 1 -9.52 6.60 35.44
C ARG A 1 -10.37 5.52 34.79
N ASN A 2 -11.13 5.82 33.74
CA ASN A 2 -12.04 4.85 33.10
C ASN A 2 -11.24 3.69 32.46
N PRO A 3 -11.46 2.42 32.87
CA PRO A 3 -10.74 1.26 32.33
C PRO A 3 -10.88 1.11 30.81
N ALA A 4 -12.04 1.47 30.23
CA ALA A 4 -12.26 1.42 28.79
C ALA A 4 -11.37 2.42 28.02
N LEU A 5 -11.05 3.57 28.61
CA LEU A 5 -10.14 4.55 28.00
C LEU A 5 -8.67 4.08 28.03
N LYS A 6 -8.29 3.29 29.05
CA LYS A 6 -6.94 2.71 29.14
C LYS A 6 -6.74 1.63 28.07
N ASP A 7 -7.70 0.71 27.96
CA ASP A 7 -7.70 -0.34 26.93
C ASP A 7 -7.66 0.24 25.51
N THR A 8 -8.43 1.31 25.28
CA THR A 8 -8.42 2.04 24.00
C THR A 8 -7.04 2.63 23.68
N LYS A 9 -6.34 3.20 24.67
CA LYS A 9 -5.02 3.78 24.49
C LYS A 9 -3.96 2.71 24.17
N GLU A 10 -3.91 1.63 24.97
CA GLU A 10 -2.94 0.54 24.76
C GLU A 10 -3.15 -0.12 23.39
N ARG A 11 -4.40 -0.32 22.98
CA ARG A 11 -4.74 -0.81 21.64
C ARG A 11 -4.28 0.14 20.55
N PHE A 12 -4.51 1.44 20.70
CA PHE A 12 -4.05 2.44 19.73
C PHE A 12 -2.53 2.44 19.58
N GLU A 13 -1.79 2.45 20.70
CA GLU A 13 -0.32 2.43 20.69
C GLU A 13 0.22 1.17 20.00
N LYS A 14 -0.38 0.01 20.28
CA LYS A 14 -0.04 -1.24 19.61
C LYS A 14 -0.26 -1.15 18.09
N GLU A 15 -1.46 -0.74 17.67
CA GLU A 15 -1.82 -0.67 16.25
C GLU A 15 -0.97 0.35 15.48
N LEU A 16 -0.66 1.50 16.10
CA LEU A 16 0.23 2.49 15.52
C LEU A 16 1.66 1.96 15.40
N GLY A 17 2.14 1.23 16.41
CA GLY A 17 3.45 0.56 16.38
C GLY A 17 3.55 -0.45 15.24
N GLU A 18 2.58 -1.35 15.10
CA GLU A 18 2.51 -2.34 14.01
C GLU A 18 2.47 -1.66 12.64
N THR A 19 1.67 -0.60 12.50
CA THR A 19 1.54 0.19 11.26
C THR A 19 2.86 0.88 10.89
N THR A 20 3.55 1.42 11.90
CA THR A 20 4.84 2.10 11.71
C THR A 20 5.94 1.12 11.28
N ILE A 21 6.00 -0.06 11.92
CA ILE A 21 6.94 -1.12 11.55
C ILE A 21 6.69 -1.56 10.11
N PHE A 22 5.43 -1.80 9.73
CA PHE A 22 5.08 -2.14 8.36
C PHE A 22 5.53 -1.07 7.36
N LYS A 23 5.28 0.22 7.64
CA LYS A 23 5.73 1.34 6.79
C LYS A 23 7.25 1.36 6.63
N ILE A 24 8.00 1.16 7.72
CA ILE A 24 9.48 1.11 7.68
C ILE A 24 9.97 -0.02 6.79
N GLU A 25 9.41 -1.23 6.93
CA GLU A 25 9.78 -2.38 6.10
C GLU A 25 9.43 -2.14 4.63
N LEU A 26 8.22 -1.65 4.34
CA LEU A 26 7.80 -1.33 2.97
C LEU A 26 8.72 -0.29 2.31
N ASN A 27 9.11 0.74 3.06
CA ASN A 27 10.03 1.78 2.61
C ASN A 27 11.44 1.24 2.29
N LYS A 28 11.89 0.16 2.93
CA LYS A 28 13.17 -0.48 2.56
C LYS A 28 13.10 -1.04 1.14
N TYR A 29 12.02 -1.75 0.81
CA TYR A 29 11.81 -2.28 -0.54
C TYR A 29 11.65 -1.17 -1.58
N GLN A 30 10.90 -0.12 -1.24
CA GLN A 30 10.73 1.02 -2.15
C GLN A 30 12.07 1.71 -2.43
N ARG A 31 12.88 1.97 -1.40
CA ARG A 31 14.21 2.58 -1.59
C ARG A 31 15.16 1.68 -2.38
N ALA A 32 15.15 0.37 -2.13
CA ALA A 32 15.97 -0.57 -2.90
C ALA A 32 15.60 -0.53 -4.39
N PHE A 33 14.30 -0.57 -4.71
CA PHE A 33 13.81 -0.44 -6.08
C PHE A 33 14.29 0.86 -6.77
N TRP A 34 14.16 2.00 -6.09
CA TRP A 34 14.64 3.28 -6.65
C TRP A 34 16.18 3.38 -6.72
N ALA A 35 16.91 2.65 -5.88
CA ALA A 35 18.37 2.68 -5.89
C ALA A 35 18.97 1.80 -7.02
N GLU A 36 18.32 0.69 -7.36
CA GLU A 36 18.79 -0.23 -8.41
C GLU A 36 18.70 0.41 -9.81
N GLN A 37 17.79 1.36 -10.02
CA GLN A 37 17.62 2.10 -11.29
C GLN A 37 17.56 1.17 -12.52
N ASP A 38 17.03 -0.06 -12.37
CA ASP A 38 16.99 -1.04 -13.47
C ASP A 38 16.17 -0.47 -14.65
N PRO A 39 16.82 -0.10 -15.77
CA PRO A 39 16.15 0.54 -16.90
C PRO A 39 15.21 -0.42 -17.62
N THR A 40 15.29 -1.72 -17.34
CA THR A 40 14.39 -2.72 -17.92
C THR A 40 13.13 -2.92 -17.08
N ASP A 41 13.17 -2.58 -15.78
CA ASP A 41 12.01 -2.77 -14.89
C ASP A 41 11.01 -1.61 -14.92
N ILE A 42 11.29 -0.55 -15.69
CA ILE A 42 10.38 0.58 -15.89
C ILE A 42 9.35 0.35 -17.00
N HIS A 43 9.52 -0.69 -17.84
CA HIS A 43 8.61 -0.96 -18.97
C HIS A 43 8.41 -2.46 -19.20
N ASN A 44 7.48 -3.07 -18.45
CA ASN A 44 7.15 -4.49 -18.59
C ASN A 44 5.74 -4.69 -19.16
N PRO A 45 5.55 -4.71 -20.49
CA PRO A 45 4.25 -5.00 -21.08
C PRO A 45 3.84 -6.45 -20.84
N MET A 46 2.65 -6.65 -20.27
CA MET A 46 2.06 -7.97 -20.04
C MET A 46 0.53 -7.94 -20.08
N THR A 47 -0.10 -9.11 -20.13
CA THR A 47 -1.56 -9.19 -20.01
C THR A 47 -2.00 -9.08 -18.56
N LEU A 48 -3.24 -8.65 -18.30
CA LEU A 48 -3.82 -8.69 -16.96
C LEU A 48 -3.83 -10.09 -16.35
N GLU A 49 -4.01 -11.12 -17.19
CA GLU A 49 -3.92 -12.51 -16.76
C GLU A 49 -2.51 -12.89 -16.32
N ARG A 50 -1.48 -12.49 -17.08
CA ARG A 50 -0.09 -12.72 -16.69
C ARG A 50 0.27 -11.98 -15.39
N MET A 51 -0.20 -10.74 -15.22
CA MET A 51 -0.05 -10.00 -13.95
C MET A 51 -0.68 -10.76 -12.78
N GLN A 52 -1.92 -11.25 -12.95
CA GLN A 52 -2.62 -12.02 -11.91
C GLN A 52 -1.85 -13.28 -11.52
N ASN A 53 -1.33 -14.02 -12.49
CA ASN A 53 -0.56 -15.24 -12.24
C ASN A 53 0.79 -14.95 -11.57
N GLN A 54 1.44 -13.84 -11.94
CA GLN A 54 2.77 -13.48 -11.42
C GLN A 54 2.70 -12.86 -10.01
N PHE A 55 1.62 -12.15 -9.69
CA PHE A 55 1.44 -11.43 -8.42
C PHE A 55 0.10 -11.78 -7.75
N PRO A 56 -0.14 -13.04 -7.35
CA PRO A 56 -1.47 -13.52 -6.97
C PRO A 56 -1.95 -13.05 -5.58
N TYR A 57 -1.16 -12.23 -4.88
CA TYR A 57 -1.50 -11.73 -3.54
C TYR A 57 -2.52 -10.56 -3.56
N VAL A 58 -2.87 -10.07 -4.76
CA VAL A 58 -3.98 -9.14 -4.99
C VAL A 58 -4.83 -9.69 -6.14
N GLU A 59 -6.15 -9.58 -6.01
CA GLU A 59 -7.10 -9.82 -7.09
C GLU A 59 -7.09 -8.62 -8.06
N TRP A 60 -6.06 -8.48 -8.89
CA TRP A 60 -5.81 -7.29 -9.70
C TRP A 60 -6.96 -6.94 -10.64
N LYS A 61 -7.57 -7.95 -11.26
CA LYS A 61 -8.75 -7.73 -12.14
C LYS A 61 -9.90 -7.10 -11.35
N GLU A 62 -10.17 -7.59 -10.15
CA GLU A 62 -11.24 -7.07 -9.29
C GLU A 62 -10.88 -5.71 -8.70
N PHE A 63 -9.61 -5.53 -8.31
CA PHE A 63 -9.08 -4.25 -7.86
C PHE A 63 -9.31 -3.16 -8.91
N PHE A 64 -8.90 -3.38 -10.16
CA PHE A 64 -9.10 -2.39 -11.22
C PHE A 64 -10.58 -2.15 -11.53
N LYS A 65 -11.43 -3.18 -11.51
CA LYS A 65 -12.89 -3.02 -11.68
C LYS A 65 -13.53 -2.14 -10.61
N ARG A 66 -13.03 -2.21 -9.37
CA ARG A 66 -13.55 -1.41 -8.25
C ARG A 66 -12.98 0.01 -8.21
N MET A 67 -11.73 0.17 -8.62
CA MET A 67 -11.04 1.46 -8.58
C MET A 67 -11.39 2.35 -9.78
N LEU A 68 -11.70 1.77 -10.93
CA LEU A 68 -12.01 2.51 -12.15
C LEU A 68 -13.53 2.71 -12.29
N PRO A 69 -13.99 3.76 -12.99
CA PRO A 69 -15.41 3.92 -13.32
C PRO A 69 -15.97 2.66 -13.98
N GLN A 70 -17.23 2.31 -13.67
CA GLN A 70 -17.87 1.09 -14.20
C GLN A 70 -17.95 1.07 -15.74
N SER A 71 -17.96 2.24 -16.37
CA SER A 71 -17.92 2.41 -17.83
C SER A 71 -16.56 2.06 -18.45
N THR A 72 -15.50 1.95 -17.64
CA THR A 72 -14.15 1.69 -18.12
C THR A 72 -13.98 0.21 -18.45
N LYS A 73 -13.81 -0.09 -19.74
CA LYS A 73 -13.38 -1.42 -20.17
C LYS A 73 -11.92 -1.62 -19.80
N LEU A 74 -11.61 -2.65 -19.01
CA LEU A 74 -10.23 -2.97 -18.66
C LEU A 74 -9.45 -3.38 -19.92
N PRO A 75 -8.22 -2.87 -20.12
CA PRO A 75 -7.38 -3.26 -21.23
C PRO A 75 -6.82 -4.67 -21.01
N ASP A 76 -6.68 -5.45 -22.09
CA ASP A 76 -6.08 -6.78 -21.99
C ASP A 76 -4.57 -6.71 -21.72
N LYS A 77 -3.89 -5.69 -22.26
CA LYS A 77 -2.47 -5.40 -22.09
C LYS A 77 -2.25 -4.18 -21.21
N ILE A 78 -1.31 -4.30 -20.29
CA ILE A 78 -0.87 -3.24 -19.38
C ILE A 78 0.66 -3.17 -19.39
N VAL A 79 1.21 -2.05 -18.93
CA VAL A 79 2.64 -1.90 -18.63
C VAL A 79 2.78 -1.92 -17.11
N VAL A 80 3.54 -2.87 -16.58
CA VAL A 80 3.86 -2.93 -15.15
C VAL A 80 5.21 -2.29 -14.92
N VAL A 81 5.24 -1.33 -14.01
CA VAL A 81 6.47 -0.67 -13.55
C VAL A 81 6.88 -1.29 -12.22
N GLY A 82 8.13 -1.72 -12.11
CA GLY A 82 8.68 -2.28 -10.88
C GLY A 82 8.28 -3.72 -10.59
N THR A 83 8.36 -4.62 -11.58
CA THR A 83 8.06 -6.04 -11.35
C THR A 83 8.96 -6.66 -10.29
N SER A 84 10.19 -6.18 -10.12
CA SER A 84 11.09 -6.57 -9.02
C SER A 84 10.51 -6.17 -7.66
N TYR A 85 10.00 -4.94 -7.54
CA TYR A 85 9.35 -4.44 -6.32
C TYR A 85 8.14 -5.29 -5.94
N PHE A 86 7.25 -5.60 -6.90
CA PHE A 86 6.09 -6.46 -6.66
C PHE A 86 6.49 -7.86 -6.16
N LYS A 87 7.57 -8.44 -6.70
CA LYS A 87 8.13 -9.70 -6.19
C LYS A 87 8.65 -9.54 -4.76
N ALA A 88 9.38 -8.47 -4.49
CA ALA A 88 10.08 -8.26 -3.22
C ALA A 88 9.11 -8.01 -2.05
N ILE A 89 8.00 -7.32 -2.27
CA ILE A 89 7.02 -7.02 -1.22
C ILE A 89 6.04 -8.16 -0.93
N LYS A 90 5.99 -9.21 -1.76
CA LYS A 90 5.00 -10.30 -1.65
C LYS A 90 4.92 -10.86 -0.23
N ASP A 91 6.05 -11.27 0.31
CA ASP A 91 6.10 -11.92 1.63
C ASP A 91 5.79 -10.93 2.76
N LEU A 92 6.18 -9.65 2.59
CA LEU A 92 5.81 -8.59 3.51
C LEU A 92 4.29 -8.40 3.54
N LEU A 93 3.61 -8.38 2.40
CA LEU A 93 2.16 -8.24 2.34
C LEU A 93 1.44 -9.45 2.92
N LEU A 94 1.87 -10.66 2.59
CA LEU A 94 1.22 -11.90 3.04
C LEU A 94 1.36 -12.13 4.55
N LYS A 95 2.48 -11.73 5.17
CA LYS A 95 2.68 -11.87 6.62
C LYS A 95 2.01 -10.76 7.44
N THR A 96 1.66 -9.63 6.82
CA THR A 96 1.10 -8.47 7.53
C THR A 96 -0.40 -8.63 7.69
N SER A 97 -0.92 -8.32 8.89
CA SER A 97 -2.35 -8.43 9.14
C SER A 97 -3.16 -7.46 8.27
N LYS A 98 -4.37 -7.87 7.86
CA LYS A 98 -5.30 -6.99 7.13
C LYS A 98 -5.57 -5.68 7.87
N ARG A 99 -5.58 -5.73 9.21
CA ARG A 99 -5.80 -4.56 10.06
C ARG A 99 -4.63 -3.58 9.99
N THR A 100 -3.40 -4.08 10.03
CA THR A 100 -2.18 -3.26 9.89
C THR A 100 -2.11 -2.62 8.50
N ILE A 101 -2.41 -3.37 7.43
CA ILE A 101 -2.47 -2.83 6.06
C ILE A 101 -3.55 -1.75 5.95
N ALA A 102 -4.75 -1.98 6.49
CA ALA A 102 -5.83 -1.00 6.46
C ALA A 102 -5.48 0.28 7.25
N ASN A 103 -4.88 0.14 8.43
CA ASN A 103 -4.42 1.28 9.23
C ASN A 103 -3.32 2.06 8.50
N PHE A 104 -2.37 1.38 7.84
CA PHE A 104 -1.36 2.02 7.00
C PHE A 104 -2.01 2.83 5.87
N LEU A 105 -2.89 2.21 5.08
CA LEU A 105 -3.57 2.88 3.98
C LEU A 105 -4.36 4.11 4.47
N MET A 106 -5.08 3.99 5.59
CA MET A 106 -5.81 5.11 6.19
C MET A 106 -4.87 6.23 6.65
N LEU A 107 -3.77 5.89 7.31
CA LEU A 107 -2.81 6.86 7.81
C LEU A 107 -2.14 7.64 6.67
N GLU A 108 -1.67 6.96 5.61
CA GLU A 108 -1.07 7.65 4.45
C GLU A 108 -2.09 8.60 3.80
N ASN A 109 -3.31 8.13 3.53
CA ASN A 109 -4.35 8.97 2.93
C ASN A 109 -4.71 10.17 3.81
N CYS A 110 -4.80 9.99 5.14
CA CYS A 110 -5.06 11.09 6.07
C CYS A 110 -3.91 12.10 6.10
N LEU A 111 -2.66 11.65 6.05
CA LEU A 111 -1.47 12.52 6.01
C LEU A 111 -1.43 13.32 4.70
N GLU A 112 -1.69 12.69 3.56
CA GLU A 112 -1.77 13.37 2.27
C GLU A 112 -2.92 14.39 2.24
N ALA A 113 -4.10 14.00 2.74
CA ALA A 113 -5.27 14.88 2.81
C ALA A 113 -5.10 16.02 3.83
N SER A 114 -4.20 15.88 4.81
CA SER A 114 -4.02 16.85 5.90
C SER A 114 -3.70 18.26 5.40
N LEU A 115 -3.07 18.37 4.24
CA LEU A 115 -2.75 19.64 3.57
C LEU A 115 -3.99 20.45 3.18
N PHE A 116 -5.15 19.78 3.06
CA PHE A 116 -6.43 20.39 2.71
C PHE A 116 -7.36 20.56 3.92
N LEU A 117 -6.89 20.22 5.12
CA LEU A 117 -7.64 20.34 6.37
C LEU A 117 -7.29 21.64 7.11
N PRO A 118 -8.11 22.06 8.09
CA PRO A 118 -7.78 23.19 8.96
C PRO A 118 -6.41 23.02 9.63
N LYS A 119 -5.72 24.14 9.90
CA LYS A 119 -4.33 24.18 10.41
C LYS A 119 -4.03 23.25 11.57
N GLN A 120 -4.99 23.03 12.47
CA GLN A 120 -4.88 22.11 13.60
C GLN A 120 -4.63 20.64 13.22
N PHE A 121 -4.80 20.29 11.95
CA PHE A 121 -4.55 18.96 11.39
C PHE A 121 -3.39 18.93 10.38
N CYS A 122 -2.82 20.07 10.00
CA CYS A 122 -1.67 20.11 9.10
C CYS A 122 -0.41 19.61 9.82
N TYR A 123 0.17 18.51 9.34
CA TYR A 123 1.38 17.91 9.92
C TYR A 123 2.69 18.64 9.54
N LEU A 124 2.64 19.65 8.67
CA LEU A 124 3.80 20.43 8.21
C LEU A 124 4.04 21.74 9.01
N GLN A 125 3.72 21.76 10.31
CA GLN A 125 4.05 22.88 11.21
C GLN A 125 5.05 22.46 12.28
#